data_AF-A0A1M4YP98-F1
#
_entry.id   AF-A0A1M4YP98-F1
#
_cell.length_a   1.000
_cell.length_b   1.000
_cell.length_c   1.000
_cell.angle_alpha   90.00
_cell.angle_beta   90.00
_cell.angle_gamma   90.00
#
_symmetry.space_group_name_H-M   'P 1'
#
loop_
_entity.id
_entity.type
_entity.pdbx_description
1 polymer ?
#
loop_
_entity_poly.entity_id
_entity_poly.type
_entity_poly.pdbx_seq_one_letter_code
_entity_poly.pdbx_strand_id
1 'polypeptide(L)'
;MDNPVVFVHGIFGSIFVPTPLGKIWNFGPAIYAYSPFIENLGKLGLVEGKNLFICYYEWWKSVPDSVNTLKLTIEEAKAKTGNTKVDLICHSMGGLLARSYIESDKYQFDVDRLIFLATPHFGAANAYYGWEGGTVAPEDDDFINMLFKGFLWIFSKLNGESDAITVIRKYIPSVKDLMPSREYGNYIFMYPTRYDKILFKNIEYMKVINEFLNSLNEQIGILYDRVKKIYVFSGDGIYTNKFIQVEKPVSEIVWPDGKPVGVIRDDKGDGTVLKKSALGVEGEKFIVKTGHIGILNDSIPYLQEILGVKGKPQVSILEKVVSYLSMITDKKIIVLDRSKNAISYDIFGKYTWHLNLKPEGEYRISVREPFVSEVYIETNKGNFVKKIKPSRFARGVSMSLEVDKEGNFRVKDG
;
A
#
# COMPACT_ATOMS: atom_id res chain seq x y z
N MET A 1 24.47 -16.47 -8.44
CA MET A 1 23.10 -16.34 -7.91
C MET A 1 22.50 -17.71 -7.97
N ASP A 2 22.09 -18.21 -6.81
CA ASP A 2 21.85 -19.65 -6.64
C ASP A 2 20.35 -19.98 -6.68
N ASN A 3 19.47 -19.03 -6.33
CA ASN A 3 18.02 -19.19 -6.34
C ASN A 3 17.34 -18.09 -7.18
N PRO A 4 16.16 -18.34 -7.78
CA PRO A 4 15.28 -17.28 -8.26
C PRO A 4 14.78 -16.40 -7.13
N VAL A 5 14.50 -15.14 -7.45
CA VAL A 5 13.89 -14.16 -6.53
C VAL A 5 12.38 -14.12 -6.74
N VAL A 6 11.63 -14.15 -5.65
CA VAL A 6 10.22 -13.77 -5.64
C VAL A 6 10.08 -12.44 -4.90
N PHE A 7 9.59 -11.41 -5.60
CA PHE A 7 9.23 -10.13 -5.00
C PHE A 7 7.76 -10.13 -4.56
N VAL A 8 7.52 -9.77 -3.30
CA VAL A 8 6.19 -9.68 -2.69
C VAL A 8 5.93 -8.23 -2.31
N HIS A 9 5.05 -7.57 -3.07
CA HIS A 9 4.74 -6.15 -2.88
C HIS A 9 3.87 -5.92 -1.63
N GLY A 10 3.73 -4.65 -1.23
CA GLY A 10 2.85 -4.22 -0.14
C GLY A 10 1.40 -4.01 -0.55
N ILE A 11 0.61 -3.43 0.37
CA ILE A 11 -0.77 -3.00 0.08
C ILE A 11 -0.80 -2.07 -1.15
N PHE A 12 -1.87 -2.11 -1.94
CA PHE A 12 -2.05 -1.39 -3.21
C PHE A 12 -1.17 -1.84 -4.38
N GLY A 13 -0.20 -2.72 -4.16
CA GLY A 13 0.82 -3.08 -5.16
C GLY A 13 0.37 -3.98 -6.30
N SER A 14 -0.93 -4.21 -6.50
CA SER A 14 -1.41 -4.93 -7.67
C SER A 14 -2.85 -4.61 -8.02
N ILE A 15 -3.15 -4.68 -9.31
CA ILE A 15 -4.50 -4.74 -9.87
C ILE A 15 -4.49 -5.73 -11.04
N PHE A 16 -5.66 -6.08 -11.53
CA PHE A 16 -5.76 -6.90 -12.74
C PHE A 16 -6.80 -6.38 -13.71
N VAL A 17 -6.65 -6.77 -14.98
CA VAL A 17 -7.70 -6.66 -15.99
C VAL A 17 -8.23 -8.06 -16.30
N PRO A 18 -9.55 -8.32 -16.15
CA PRO A 18 -10.15 -9.58 -16.56
C PRO A 18 -10.05 -9.79 -18.07
N THR A 19 -9.75 -11.01 -18.48
CA THR A 19 -9.72 -11.44 -19.89
C THR A 19 -10.44 -12.79 -20.02
N PRO A 20 -10.81 -13.22 -21.24
CA PRO A 20 -11.36 -14.56 -21.46
C PRO A 20 -10.45 -15.69 -20.99
N LEU A 21 -9.13 -15.45 -20.91
CA LEU A 21 -8.11 -16.43 -20.54
C LEU A 21 -7.64 -16.33 -19.08
N GLY A 22 -8.23 -15.43 -18.28
CA GLY A 22 -7.84 -15.21 -16.88
C GLY A 22 -7.62 -13.74 -16.54
N LYS A 23 -6.60 -13.45 -15.74
CA LYS A 23 -6.29 -12.09 -15.23
C LYS A 23 -4.93 -11.63 -15.75
N ILE A 24 -4.86 -10.41 -16.29
CA ILE A 24 -3.58 -9.74 -16.58
C ILE A 24 -3.28 -8.82 -15.41
N TRP A 25 -2.24 -9.14 -14.64
CA TRP A 25 -1.82 -8.39 -13.46
C TRP A 25 -0.80 -7.29 -13.80
N ASN A 26 -0.83 -6.21 -13.03
CA ASN A 26 0.19 -5.16 -13.03
C ASN A 26 0.09 -4.33 -11.73
N PHE A 27 1.00 -3.39 -11.53
CA PHE A 27 1.03 -2.52 -10.34
C PHE A 27 -0.04 -1.41 -10.33
N GLY A 28 -0.72 -1.14 -11.45
CA GLY A 28 -1.63 -0.01 -11.57
C GLY A 28 -0.95 1.32 -11.21
N PRO A 29 -1.64 2.22 -10.49
CA PRO A 29 -1.05 3.48 -10.02
C PRO A 29 0.17 3.29 -9.10
N ALA A 30 0.28 2.15 -8.41
CA ALA A 30 1.44 1.84 -7.57
C ALA A 30 2.70 1.53 -8.39
N ILE A 31 2.63 1.48 -9.73
CA ILE A 31 3.83 1.32 -10.57
C ILE A 31 4.84 2.43 -10.37
N TYR A 32 4.39 3.62 -9.93
CA TYR A 32 5.29 4.70 -9.57
C TYR A 32 6.27 4.30 -8.44
N ALA A 33 5.79 3.55 -7.45
CA ALA A 33 6.64 3.02 -6.38
C ALA A 33 7.50 1.84 -6.84
N TYR A 34 6.93 0.92 -7.63
CA TYR A 34 7.57 -0.37 -7.89
C TYR A 34 8.39 -0.44 -9.20
N SER A 35 8.09 0.35 -10.24
CA SER A 35 8.86 0.31 -11.50
C SER A 35 10.35 0.60 -11.28
N PRO A 36 10.74 1.67 -10.55
CA PRO A 36 12.15 1.97 -10.33
C PRO A 36 12.87 0.83 -9.60
N PHE A 37 12.19 0.17 -8.67
CA PHE A 37 12.72 -0.97 -7.93
C PHE A 37 12.96 -2.18 -8.85
N ILE A 38 11.96 -2.57 -9.64
CA ILE A 38 12.07 -3.68 -10.60
C ILE A 38 13.14 -3.40 -11.66
N GLU A 39 13.23 -2.18 -12.16
CA GLU A 39 14.29 -1.75 -13.09
C GLU A 39 15.68 -1.87 -12.47
N ASN A 40 15.83 -1.49 -11.20
CA ASN A 40 17.10 -1.58 -10.50
C ASN A 40 17.50 -3.04 -10.20
N LEU A 41 16.55 -3.91 -9.85
CA LEU A 41 16.79 -5.35 -9.82
C LEU A 41 17.22 -5.88 -11.21
N GLY A 42 16.61 -5.39 -12.28
CA GLY A 42 17.02 -5.63 -13.67
C GLY A 42 18.50 -5.37 -13.92
N LYS A 43 19.02 -4.24 -13.44
CA LYS A 43 20.44 -3.85 -13.56
C LYS A 43 21.37 -4.75 -12.73
N LEU A 44 20.85 -5.40 -11.68
CA LEU A 44 21.58 -6.44 -10.94
C LEU A 44 21.60 -7.80 -11.66
N GLY A 45 20.90 -7.94 -12.80
CA GLY A 45 20.82 -9.18 -13.58
C GLY A 45 19.57 -10.03 -13.27
N LEU A 46 18.59 -9.45 -12.56
CA LEU A 46 17.30 -10.08 -12.28
C LEU A 46 16.28 -9.74 -13.36
N VAL A 47 15.90 -10.72 -14.16
CA VAL A 47 15.00 -10.57 -15.31
C VAL A 47 13.65 -11.21 -14.99
N GLU A 48 12.60 -10.40 -15.11
CA GLU A 48 11.23 -10.86 -14.87
C GLU A 48 10.88 -12.08 -15.74
N GLY A 49 10.25 -13.09 -15.13
CA GLY A 49 9.87 -14.34 -15.76
C GLY A 49 11.01 -15.33 -16.01
N LYS A 50 12.27 -14.96 -15.74
CA LYS A 50 13.43 -15.84 -15.81
C LYS A 50 13.97 -16.21 -14.44
N ASN A 51 14.41 -15.22 -13.67
CA ASN A 51 14.97 -15.38 -12.32
C ASN A 51 14.43 -14.33 -11.33
N LEU A 52 13.50 -13.50 -11.77
CA LEU A 52 12.69 -12.62 -10.94
C LEU A 52 11.21 -12.91 -11.21
N PHE A 53 10.45 -13.09 -10.14
CA PHE A 53 9.02 -13.39 -10.18
C PHE A 53 8.30 -12.42 -9.26
N ILE A 54 7.20 -11.84 -9.72
CA ILE A 54 6.41 -10.91 -8.92
C ILE A 54 5.17 -11.64 -8.43
N CYS A 55 4.99 -11.71 -7.12
CA CYS A 55 3.79 -12.24 -6.51
C CYS A 55 2.70 -11.17 -6.54
N TYR A 56 1.94 -11.10 -7.64
CA TYR A 56 0.72 -10.30 -7.70
C TYR A 56 -0.42 -11.01 -6.97
N TYR A 57 -0.89 -10.44 -5.86
CA TYR A 57 -1.96 -11.00 -5.02
C TYR A 57 -3.06 -9.99 -4.73
N GLU A 58 -4.24 -10.47 -4.35
CA GLU A 58 -5.40 -9.63 -4.01
C GLU A 58 -5.19 -8.97 -2.64
N TRP A 59 -4.36 -7.92 -2.59
CA TRP A 59 -3.92 -7.26 -1.35
C TRP A 59 -5.07 -6.72 -0.48
N TRP A 60 -6.27 -6.58 -1.02
CA TRP A 60 -7.46 -6.19 -0.25
C TRP A 60 -8.00 -7.32 0.62
N LYS A 61 -7.73 -8.59 0.28
CA LYS A 61 -8.11 -9.74 1.11
C LYS A 61 -7.22 -9.84 2.35
N SER A 62 -7.75 -10.50 3.37
CA SER A 62 -6.98 -10.88 4.56
C SER A 62 -5.65 -11.54 4.16
N VAL A 63 -4.57 -11.22 4.86
CA VAL A 63 -3.23 -11.73 4.55
C VAL A 63 -3.18 -13.27 4.56
N PRO A 64 -3.73 -13.98 5.56
CA PRO A 64 -3.87 -15.44 5.55
C PRO A 64 -4.56 -16.01 4.30
N ASP A 65 -5.57 -15.33 3.76
CA ASP A 65 -6.31 -15.79 2.58
C ASP A 65 -5.46 -15.73 1.30
N SER A 66 -4.38 -14.95 1.31
CA SER A 66 -3.48 -14.74 0.18
C SER A 66 -2.28 -15.70 0.16
N VAL A 67 -2.08 -16.51 1.21
CA VAL A 67 -0.92 -17.42 1.35
C VAL A 67 -0.77 -18.37 0.15
N ASN A 68 -1.88 -18.88 -0.36
CA ASN A 68 -1.85 -19.80 -1.51
C ASN A 68 -1.33 -19.11 -2.78
N THR A 69 -1.55 -17.80 -2.95
CA THR A 69 -1.02 -17.06 -4.09
C THR A 69 0.51 -16.99 -4.04
N LEU A 70 1.08 -16.65 -2.88
CA LEU A 70 2.54 -16.66 -2.72
C LEU A 70 3.13 -18.05 -2.96
N LYS A 71 2.52 -19.09 -2.39
CA LYS A 71 2.92 -20.48 -2.62
C LYS A 71 2.98 -20.82 -4.11
N LEU A 72 1.94 -20.49 -4.88
CA LEU A 72 1.89 -20.75 -6.31
C LEU A 72 2.96 -19.97 -7.09
N THR A 73 3.25 -18.71 -6.71
CA THR A 73 4.34 -17.94 -7.32
C THR A 73 5.71 -18.57 -7.04
N ILE A 74 5.93 -19.09 -5.83
CA ILE A 74 7.17 -19.80 -5.47
C ILE A 74 7.28 -21.11 -6.28
N GLU A 75 6.19 -21.87 -6.41
CA GLU A 75 6.14 -23.08 -7.24
C GLU A 75 6.45 -22.77 -8.71
N GLU A 76 5.91 -21.68 -9.27
CA GLU A 76 6.24 -21.22 -10.62
C GLU A 76 7.73 -20.88 -10.77
N ALA A 77 8.30 -20.12 -9.82
CA ALA A 77 9.69 -19.71 -9.83
C ALA A 77 10.64 -20.93 -9.79
N LYS A 78 10.35 -21.91 -8.93
CA LYS A 78 11.07 -23.18 -8.85
C LYS A 78 10.96 -23.96 -10.16
N ALA A 79 9.74 -24.11 -10.68
CA ALA A 79 9.49 -24.86 -11.92
C ALA A 79 10.21 -24.27 -13.13
N LYS A 80 10.19 -22.94 -13.31
CA LYS A 80 10.85 -22.29 -14.44
C LYS A 80 12.38 -22.29 -14.37
N THR A 81 12.95 -22.35 -13.17
CA THR A 81 14.41 -22.27 -12.99
C THR A 81 15.08 -23.59 -12.66
N GLY A 82 14.31 -24.62 -12.30
CA GLY A 82 14.83 -25.91 -11.84
C GLY A 82 15.40 -25.88 -10.42
N ASN A 83 15.25 -24.77 -9.69
CA ASN A 83 15.73 -24.64 -8.31
C ASN A 83 14.72 -25.21 -7.30
N THR A 84 15.22 -25.66 -6.16
CA THR A 84 14.41 -26.21 -5.07
C THR A 84 13.95 -25.16 -4.06
N LYS A 85 14.60 -23.98 -4.06
CA LYS A 85 14.30 -22.86 -3.16
C LYS A 85 14.25 -21.52 -3.91
N VAL A 86 13.68 -20.52 -3.26
CA VAL A 86 13.65 -19.11 -3.69
C VAL A 86 14.31 -18.21 -2.65
N ASP A 87 14.71 -17.02 -3.07
CA ASP A 87 14.95 -15.88 -2.19
C ASP A 87 13.73 -14.96 -2.22
N LEU A 88 13.19 -14.60 -1.06
CA LEU A 88 12.03 -13.69 -0.95
C LEU A 88 12.50 -12.27 -0.64
N ILE A 89 12.06 -11.31 -1.45
CA ILE A 89 12.14 -9.87 -1.14
C ILE A 89 10.73 -9.36 -0.91
N CYS A 90 10.45 -8.87 0.30
CA CYS A 90 9.11 -8.57 0.74
C CYS A 90 9.02 -7.12 1.21
N HIS A 91 8.16 -6.32 0.57
CA HIS A 91 7.94 -4.93 0.94
C HIS A 91 6.66 -4.76 1.76
N SER A 92 6.75 -4.04 2.88
CA SER A 92 5.60 -3.63 3.68
C SER A 92 4.71 -4.84 4.05
N MET A 93 3.41 -4.79 3.75
CA MET A 93 2.46 -5.90 3.98
C MET A 93 2.89 -7.23 3.32
N GLY A 94 3.67 -7.20 2.25
CA GLY A 94 4.19 -8.41 1.59
C GLY A 94 5.06 -9.26 2.52
N GLY A 95 5.72 -8.64 3.51
CA GLY A 95 6.47 -9.37 4.53
C GLY A 95 5.57 -10.13 5.49
N LEU A 96 4.39 -9.60 5.81
CA LEU A 96 3.39 -10.33 6.60
C LEU A 96 2.82 -11.51 5.82
N LEU A 97 2.65 -11.38 4.50
CA LEU A 97 2.27 -12.50 3.64
C LEU A 97 3.34 -13.60 3.61
N ALA A 98 4.61 -13.22 3.50
CA ALA A 98 5.73 -14.17 3.55
C ALA A 98 5.80 -14.89 4.90
N ARG A 99 5.67 -14.15 6.02
CA ARG A 99 5.56 -14.74 7.37
C ARG A 99 4.38 -15.68 7.47
N SER A 100 3.19 -15.26 7.04
CA SER A 100 1.99 -16.10 7.07
C SER A 100 2.15 -17.38 6.25
N TYR A 101 2.91 -17.37 5.15
CA TYR A 101 3.27 -18.58 4.42
C TYR A 101 4.25 -19.44 5.22
N ILE A 102 5.38 -18.88 5.63
CA ILE A 102 6.50 -19.60 6.26
C ILE A 102 6.12 -20.17 7.64
N GLU A 103 5.27 -19.49 8.39
CA GLU A 103 4.82 -19.91 9.72
C GLU A 103 3.62 -20.88 9.66
N SER A 104 2.95 -21.02 8.51
CA SER A 104 1.81 -21.94 8.35
C SER A 104 2.21 -23.39 8.09
N ASP A 105 1.25 -24.31 8.19
CA ASP A 105 1.38 -25.71 7.78
C ASP A 105 1.56 -25.90 6.26
N LYS A 106 1.31 -24.86 5.46
CA LYS A 106 1.45 -24.89 3.99
C LYS A 106 2.89 -24.72 3.52
N TYR A 107 3.81 -24.31 4.41
CA TYR A 107 5.21 -24.05 4.06
C TYR A 107 5.91 -25.31 3.56
N GLN A 108 6.54 -25.22 2.38
CA GLN A 108 7.23 -26.36 1.75
C GLN A 108 8.75 -26.39 2.01
N PHE A 109 9.26 -25.63 2.99
CA PHE A 109 10.71 -25.52 3.26
C PHE A 109 11.52 -25.01 2.05
N ASP A 110 10.90 -24.16 1.25
CA ASP A 110 11.36 -23.75 -0.06
C ASP A 110 11.85 -22.28 -0.14
N VAL A 111 12.10 -21.66 1.02
CA VAL A 111 12.73 -20.33 1.13
C VAL A 111 14.15 -20.49 1.67
N ASP A 112 15.14 -19.92 0.96
CA ASP A 112 16.55 -19.88 1.42
C ASP A 112 16.85 -18.57 2.16
N ARG A 113 16.57 -17.42 1.52
CA ARG A 113 16.70 -16.09 2.12
C ARG A 113 15.35 -15.39 2.23
N LEU A 114 15.14 -14.69 3.34
CA LEU A 114 13.97 -13.85 3.57
C LEU A 114 14.41 -12.42 3.87
N ILE A 115 14.05 -11.50 2.99
CA ILE A 115 14.47 -10.10 3.04
C ILE A 115 13.22 -9.23 3.23
N PHE A 116 13.11 -8.59 4.39
CA PHE A 116 12.02 -7.69 4.72
C PHE A 116 12.43 -6.24 4.45
N LEU A 117 11.61 -5.52 3.70
CA LEU A 117 11.75 -4.09 3.42
C LEU A 117 10.57 -3.37 4.07
N ALA A 118 10.80 -2.72 5.21
CA ALA A 118 9.79 -1.94 5.94
C ALA A 118 8.51 -2.73 6.33
N THR A 119 8.65 -4.02 6.62
CA THR A 119 7.52 -4.86 7.04
C THR A 119 7.01 -4.43 8.43
N PRO A 120 5.72 -4.12 8.61
CA PRO A 120 5.19 -3.75 9.92
C PRO A 120 4.98 -5.00 10.80
N HIS A 121 6.04 -5.60 11.34
CA HIS A 121 5.95 -6.83 12.13
C HIS A 121 5.09 -6.69 13.39
N PHE A 122 4.98 -5.47 13.93
CA PHE A 122 4.09 -5.15 15.05
C PHE A 122 2.91 -4.27 14.62
N GLY A 123 2.68 -4.09 13.32
CA GLY A 123 1.63 -3.24 12.78
C GLY A 123 2.02 -1.77 12.70
N ALA A 124 1.08 -0.94 12.24
CA ALA A 124 1.25 0.49 12.06
C ALA A 124 0.03 1.25 12.62
N ALA A 125 0.28 2.33 13.38
CA ALA A 125 -0.79 3.14 13.96
C ALA A 125 -1.72 3.74 12.89
N ASN A 126 -1.22 3.97 11.66
CA ASN A 126 -2.03 4.51 10.56
C ASN A 126 -3.23 3.61 10.21
N ALA A 127 -3.14 2.29 10.38
CA ALA A 127 -4.22 1.36 10.09
C ALA A 127 -5.47 1.62 10.96
N TYR A 128 -5.30 2.20 12.16
CA TYR A 128 -6.38 2.60 13.06
C TYR A 128 -7.41 3.48 12.35
N TYR A 129 -6.93 4.44 11.54
CA TYR A 129 -7.78 5.40 10.87
C TYR A 129 -8.67 4.77 9.81
N GLY A 130 -8.10 3.84 9.05
CA GLY A 130 -8.82 3.10 8.02
C GLY A 130 -9.83 2.14 8.65
N TRP A 131 -9.40 1.33 9.61
CA TRP A 131 -10.23 0.25 10.14
C TRP A 131 -11.38 0.71 11.05
N GLU A 132 -11.13 1.67 11.93
CA GLU A 132 -12.13 2.15 12.89
C GLU A 132 -12.93 3.34 12.38
N GLY A 133 -12.36 4.13 11.47
CA GLY A 133 -12.95 5.38 11.00
C GLY A 133 -13.38 5.42 9.55
N GLY A 134 -12.85 4.52 8.72
CA GLY A 134 -12.98 4.64 7.26
C GLY A 134 -12.30 5.89 6.70
N THR A 135 -11.24 6.35 7.36
CA THR A 135 -10.50 7.58 7.02
C THR A 135 -9.02 7.30 6.83
N VAL A 136 -8.30 8.27 6.29
CA VAL A 136 -6.84 8.21 6.18
C VAL A 136 -6.15 8.77 7.42
N ALA A 137 -4.95 8.29 7.70
CA ALA A 137 -4.11 8.84 8.75
C ALA A 137 -3.51 10.19 8.32
N PRO A 138 -3.24 11.11 9.27
CA PRO A 138 -2.42 12.28 8.98
C PRO A 138 -0.97 11.83 8.73
N GLU A 139 -0.46 12.00 7.52
CA GLU A 139 0.92 11.64 7.11
C GLU A 139 1.53 12.74 6.23
N ASP A 140 2.87 12.72 6.08
CA ASP A 140 3.62 13.72 5.32
C ASP A 140 3.84 13.33 3.84
N ASP A 141 3.42 12.13 3.46
CA ASP A 141 3.46 11.60 2.09
C ASP A 141 2.04 11.31 1.64
N ASP A 142 1.53 12.14 0.72
CA ASP A 142 0.15 12.01 0.25
C ASP A 142 -0.06 10.85 -0.74
N PHE A 143 0.99 10.19 -1.21
CA PHE A 143 0.86 9.16 -2.24
C PHE A 143 0.11 7.92 -1.72
N ILE A 144 0.41 7.45 -0.51
CA ILE A 144 -0.27 6.29 0.10
C ILE A 144 -1.73 6.64 0.39
N ASN A 145 -1.98 7.82 0.97
CA ASN A 145 -3.32 8.35 1.17
C ASN A 145 -4.14 8.48 -0.13
N MET A 146 -3.53 8.93 -1.23
CA MET A 146 -4.17 8.99 -2.55
C MET A 146 -4.57 7.59 -3.02
N LEU A 147 -3.69 6.59 -2.88
CA LEU A 147 -4.01 5.21 -3.22
C LEU A 147 -5.17 4.70 -2.35
N PHE A 148 -5.11 4.91 -1.05
CA PHE A 148 -6.15 4.46 -0.10
C PHE A 148 -7.53 5.03 -0.48
N LYS A 149 -7.65 6.35 -0.66
CA LYS A 149 -8.92 7.00 -1.00
C LYS A 149 -9.44 6.57 -2.37
N GLY A 150 -8.55 6.50 -3.37
CA GLY A 150 -8.93 6.08 -4.71
C GLY A 150 -9.44 4.64 -4.76
N PHE A 151 -8.75 3.70 -4.11
CA PHE A 151 -9.23 2.33 -3.99
C PHE A 151 -10.50 2.22 -3.14
N LEU A 152 -10.61 2.96 -2.04
CA LEU A 152 -11.83 3.02 -1.24
C LEU A 152 -13.04 3.45 -2.10
N TRP A 153 -12.86 4.48 -2.92
CA TRP A 153 -13.89 4.92 -3.87
C TRP A 153 -14.21 3.84 -4.91
N ILE A 154 -13.22 3.18 -5.49
CA ILE A 154 -13.43 2.08 -6.45
C ILE A 154 -14.21 0.92 -5.80
N PHE A 155 -13.79 0.45 -4.62
CA PHE A 155 -14.48 -0.64 -3.92
C PHE A 155 -15.89 -0.24 -3.49
N SER A 156 -16.12 1.01 -3.11
CA SER A 156 -17.45 1.56 -2.89
C SER A 156 -18.34 1.38 -4.12
N LYS A 157 -17.86 1.82 -5.30
CA LYS A 157 -18.63 1.74 -6.54
C LYS A 157 -18.83 0.32 -7.04
N LEU A 158 -17.81 -0.53 -6.96
CA LEU A 158 -17.88 -1.94 -7.38
C LEU A 158 -18.95 -2.73 -6.62
N ASN A 159 -19.18 -2.38 -5.36
CA ASN A 159 -20.05 -3.12 -4.46
C ASN A 159 -21.38 -2.42 -4.17
N GLY A 160 -21.59 -1.20 -4.70
CA GLY A 160 -22.79 -0.42 -4.41
C GLY A 160 -22.92 -0.02 -2.93
N GLU A 161 -21.80 0.10 -2.22
CA GLU A 161 -21.75 0.43 -0.79
C GLU A 161 -21.07 1.80 -0.61
N SER A 162 -21.72 2.73 0.08
CA SER A 162 -21.22 4.10 0.26
C SER A 162 -20.59 4.36 1.63
N ASP A 163 -20.88 3.51 2.62
CA ASP A 163 -20.28 3.63 3.95
C ASP A 163 -18.83 3.12 3.94
N ALA A 164 -17.88 4.03 4.15
CA ALA A 164 -16.45 3.72 4.05
C ALA A 164 -16.00 2.60 4.99
N ILE A 165 -16.53 2.57 6.22
CA ILE A 165 -16.21 1.53 7.21
C ILE A 165 -16.71 0.16 6.73
N THR A 166 -17.93 0.11 6.23
CA THR A 166 -18.51 -1.12 5.65
C THR A 166 -17.71 -1.58 4.44
N VAL A 167 -17.30 -0.66 3.55
CA VAL A 167 -16.45 -1.00 2.41
C VAL A 167 -15.14 -1.65 2.88
N ILE A 168 -14.44 -1.03 3.83
CA ILE A 168 -13.15 -1.52 4.32
C ILE A 168 -13.31 -2.86 5.02
N ARG A 169 -14.24 -2.99 5.96
CA ARG A 169 -14.39 -4.22 6.76
C ARG A 169 -14.82 -5.41 5.92
N LYS A 170 -15.65 -5.19 4.90
CA LYS A 170 -16.20 -6.27 4.07
C LYS A 170 -15.33 -6.60 2.86
N TYR A 171 -14.69 -5.60 2.25
CA TYR A 171 -14.02 -5.76 0.95
C TYR A 171 -12.52 -5.47 0.99
N ILE A 172 -12.01 -4.82 2.04
CA ILE A 172 -10.57 -4.57 2.25
C ILE A 172 -10.12 -5.03 3.66
N PRO A 173 -10.43 -6.27 4.09
CA PRO A 173 -10.10 -6.74 5.43
C PRO A 173 -8.60 -6.71 5.79
N SER A 174 -7.68 -6.66 4.80
CA SER A 174 -6.24 -6.53 5.06
C SER A 174 -5.85 -5.28 5.85
N VAL A 175 -6.68 -4.23 5.87
CA VAL A 175 -6.43 -3.06 6.72
C VAL A 175 -6.41 -3.46 8.20
N LYS A 176 -7.23 -4.46 8.60
CA LYS A 176 -7.19 -5.01 9.97
C LYS A 176 -5.87 -5.69 10.27
N ASP A 177 -5.30 -6.39 9.30
CA ASP A 177 -4.07 -7.17 9.48
C ASP A 177 -2.83 -6.28 9.69
N LEU A 178 -2.94 -4.99 9.36
CA LEU A 178 -1.91 -3.96 9.57
C LEU A 178 -2.06 -3.22 10.91
N MET A 179 -3.14 -3.47 11.66
CA MET A 179 -3.36 -2.87 12.97
C MET A 179 -2.24 -3.22 13.96
N PRO A 180 -1.92 -2.35 14.94
CA PRO A 180 -0.92 -2.69 15.95
C PRO A 180 -1.19 -4.01 16.69
N SER A 181 -0.14 -4.80 16.89
CA SER A 181 -0.15 -6.02 17.71
C SER A 181 0.21 -5.72 19.18
N ARG A 182 0.09 -6.70 20.07
CA ARG A 182 0.49 -6.57 21.49
C ARG A 182 1.92 -6.06 21.66
N GLU A 183 2.87 -6.53 20.84
CA GLU A 183 4.27 -6.13 20.84
C GLU A 183 4.49 -4.68 20.40
N TYR A 184 3.55 -4.08 19.66
CA TYR A 184 3.58 -2.64 19.41
C TYR A 184 3.42 -1.86 20.71
N GLY A 185 2.64 -2.39 21.65
CA GLY A 185 2.22 -1.75 22.89
C GLY A 185 1.07 -0.78 22.68
N ASN A 186 0.65 -0.14 23.78
CA ASN A 186 -0.46 0.81 23.76
C ASN A 186 -0.16 1.98 22.81
N TYR A 187 -1.03 2.19 21.83
CA TYR A 187 -0.84 3.18 20.77
C TYR A 187 -1.92 4.26 20.74
N ILE A 188 -2.97 4.13 21.57
CA ILE A 188 -4.00 5.15 21.75
C ILE A 188 -4.05 5.62 23.20
N PHE A 189 -4.31 6.90 23.40
CA PHE A 189 -4.44 7.49 24.73
C PHE A 189 -5.50 8.58 24.77
N MET A 190 -6.07 8.81 25.94
CA MET A 190 -6.96 9.92 26.24
C MET A 190 -6.24 10.95 27.10
N TYR A 191 -6.60 12.22 26.94
CA TYR A 191 -6.18 13.31 27.82
C TYR A 191 -7.40 14.01 28.45
N PRO A 192 -8.05 13.40 29.46
CA PRO A 192 -9.20 14.02 30.11
C PRO A 192 -8.76 15.24 30.92
N THR A 193 -9.25 16.43 30.53
CA THR A 193 -8.95 17.72 31.17
C THR A 193 -9.20 17.71 32.69
N ARG A 194 -10.15 16.91 33.17
CA ARG A 194 -10.48 16.79 34.59
C ARG A 194 -9.34 16.23 35.46
N TYR A 195 -8.47 15.39 34.88
CA TYR A 195 -7.44 14.68 35.64
C TYR A 195 -6.01 15.08 35.25
N ASP A 196 -5.86 15.92 34.22
CA ASP A 196 -4.59 16.44 33.72
C ASP A 196 -3.50 15.36 33.56
N LYS A 197 -3.90 14.18 33.06
CA LYS A 197 -3.02 13.03 32.89
C LYS A 197 -3.30 12.27 31.61
N ILE A 198 -2.24 11.73 31.01
CA ILE A 198 -2.32 10.81 29.87
C ILE A 198 -2.80 9.45 30.38
N LEU A 199 -3.86 8.94 29.77
CA LEU A 199 -4.39 7.60 30.03
C LEU A 199 -4.29 6.76 28.76
N PHE A 200 -3.29 5.89 28.71
CA PHE A 200 -3.18 4.90 27.63
C PHE A 200 -4.29 3.87 27.75
N LYS A 201 -4.94 3.55 26.62
CA LYS A 201 -5.81 2.37 26.56
C LYS A 201 -4.93 1.14 26.43
N ASN A 202 -5.14 0.16 27.30
CA ASN A 202 -4.45 -1.12 27.17
C ASN A 202 -4.94 -1.80 25.88
N ILE A 203 -4.00 -2.15 25.00
CA ILE A 203 -4.27 -2.83 23.74
C ILE A 203 -5.04 -4.15 23.92
N GLU A 204 -4.83 -4.85 25.04
CA GLU A 204 -5.53 -6.10 25.36
C GLU A 204 -7.01 -5.88 25.71
N TYR A 205 -7.41 -4.66 26.06
CA TYR A 205 -8.79 -4.29 26.39
C TYR A 205 -9.43 -3.41 25.32
N MET A 206 -8.82 -3.35 24.13
CA MET A 206 -9.45 -2.72 22.97
C MET A 206 -10.58 -3.59 22.43
N LYS A 207 -11.60 -2.96 21.82
CA LYS A 207 -12.70 -3.65 21.16
C LYS A 207 -12.26 -4.24 19.83
N VAL A 208 -11.34 -3.57 19.15
CA VAL A 208 -10.69 -4.07 17.94
C VAL A 208 -9.26 -4.51 18.25
N ILE A 209 -8.98 -5.79 18.01
CA ILE A 209 -7.67 -6.41 18.20
C ILE A 209 -7.21 -7.07 16.88
N ASN A 210 -5.91 -6.97 16.60
CA ASN A 210 -5.27 -7.66 15.47
C ASN A 210 -4.90 -9.10 15.84
N GLU A 211 -5.89 -10.00 15.84
CA GLU A 211 -5.66 -11.42 16.17
C GLU A 211 -4.66 -12.10 15.22
N PHE A 212 -4.67 -11.71 13.93
CA PHE A 212 -3.72 -12.26 12.96
C PHE A 212 -2.28 -11.96 13.35
N LEU A 213 -1.95 -10.69 13.56
CA LEU A 213 -0.57 -10.30 13.84
C LEU A 213 -0.13 -10.71 15.25
N ASN A 214 -1.05 -10.72 16.23
CA ASN A 214 -0.79 -11.28 17.55
C ASN A 214 -0.43 -12.76 17.44
N SER A 215 -1.22 -13.58 16.74
CA SER A 215 -0.93 -15.00 16.56
C SER A 215 0.38 -15.24 15.82
N LEU A 216 0.70 -14.41 14.82
CA LEU A 216 1.94 -14.50 14.07
C LEU A 216 3.16 -14.14 14.92
N ASN A 217 3.04 -13.21 15.86
CA ASN A 217 4.13 -12.84 16.76
C ASN A 217 4.28 -13.82 17.93
N GLU A 218 3.17 -14.37 18.45
CA GLU A 218 3.19 -15.44 19.46
C GLU A 218 3.92 -16.70 18.95
N GLN A 219 3.82 -16.98 17.64
CA GLN A 219 4.41 -18.16 16.99
C GLN A 219 5.72 -17.86 16.26
N ILE A 220 6.35 -16.70 16.51
CA ILE A 220 7.53 -16.24 15.76
C ILE A 220 8.70 -17.24 15.76
N GLY A 221 8.82 -18.10 16.78
CA GLY A 221 9.83 -19.16 16.82
C GLY A 221 9.78 -20.09 15.59
N ILE A 222 8.58 -20.31 15.03
CA ILE A 222 8.39 -21.11 13.81
C ILE A 222 9.15 -20.50 12.63
N LEU A 223 9.14 -19.17 12.49
CA LEU A 223 9.88 -18.47 11.43
C LEU A 223 11.37 -18.77 11.52
N TYR A 224 11.94 -18.62 12.73
CA TYR A 224 13.38 -18.77 12.97
C TYR A 224 13.85 -20.22 12.87
N ASP A 225 12.99 -21.19 13.19
CA ASP A 225 13.28 -22.60 12.99
C ASP A 225 13.37 -22.95 11.50
N ARG A 226 12.54 -22.32 10.67
CA ARG A 226 12.33 -22.66 9.26
C ARG A 226 13.21 -21.91 8.28
N VAL A 227 13.62 -20.68 8.58
CA VAL A 227 14.48 -19.85 7.71
C VAL A 227 15.63 -19.28 8.53
N LYS A 228 16.87 -19.55 8.08
CA LYS A 228 18.09 -19.17 8.82
C LYS A 228 18.73 -17.88 8.31
N LYS A 229 18.45 -17.46 7.09
CA LYS A 229 18.99 -16.23 6.48
C LYS A 229 17.88 -15.17 6.40
N ILE A 230 17.75 -14.38 7.45
CA ILE A 230 16.76 -13.31 7.55
C ILE A 230 17.48 -11.96 7.54
N TYR A 231 17.04 -11.06 6.67
CA TYR A 231 17.56 -9.70 6.53
C TYR A 231 16.40 -8.72 6.73
N VAL A 232 16.56 -7.74 7.62
CA VAL A 232 15.46 -6.88 8.09
C VAL A 232 15.84 -5.43 7.88
N PHE A 233 15.16 -4.77 6.94
CA PHE A 233 15.39 -3.37 6.60
C PHE A 233 14.32 -2.49 7.24
N SER A 234 14.78 -1.40 7.86
CA SER A 234 13.92 -0.33 8.38
C SER A 234 14.34 1.02 7.82
N GLY A 235 13.34 1.83 7.45
CA GLY A 235 13.54 3.26 7.30
C GLY A 235 13.74 3.95 8.66
N ASP A 236 14.35 5.11 8.67
CA ASP A 236 14.63 5.91 9.86
C ASP A 236 14.72 7.40 9.51
N GLY A 237 14.45 8.27 10.49
CA GLY A 237 14.55 9.72 10.34
C GLY A 237 13.32 10.38 9.71
N ILE A 238 12.25 9.63 9.43
CA ILE A 238 10.98 10.17 8.93
C ILE A 238 9.93 10.11 10.04
N TYR A 239 9.32 11.25 10.35
CA TYR A 239 8.28 11.35 11.37
C TYR A 239 7.12 10.39 11.08
N THR A 240 6.89 9.49 12.02
CA THR A 240 5.92 8.40 11.89
C THR A 240 4.96 8.42 13.06
N ASN A 241 3.67 8.22 12.78
CA ASN A 241 2.63 8.22 13.81
C ASN A 241 2.89 7.09 14.83
N LYS A 242 3.06 7.46 16.10
CA LYS A 242 3.36 6.54 17.21
C LYS A 242 2.21 6.39 18.18
N PHE A 243 1.61 7.51 18.58
CA PHE A 243 0.47 7.52 19.47
C PHE A 243 -0.66 8.36 18.88
N ILE A 244 -1.89 7.90 19.07
CA ILE A 244 -3.10 8.59 18.64
C ILE A 244 -3.81 9.08 19.89
N GLN A 245 -4.02 10.40 19.98
CA GLN A 245 -4.88 10.95 21.01
C GLN A 245 -6.32 10.72 20.58
N VAL A 246 -7.11 10.12 21.45
CA VAL A 246 -8.53 9.83 21.22
C VAL A 246 -9.43 10.48 22.25
N GLU A 247 -10.65 10.81 21.81
CA GLU A 247 -11.78 11.13 22.67
C GLU A 247 -12.60 9.86 22.99
N LYS A 248 -13.80 10.04 23.56
CA LYS A 248 -14.72 8.95 23.84
C LYS A 248 -15.09 8.18 22.54
N PRO A 249 -15.41 6.88 22.64
CA PRO A 249 -15.96 6.13 21.52
C PRO A 249 -17.17 6.82 20.89
N VAL A 250 -17.32 6.74 19.57
CA VAL A 250 -18.47 7.33 18.86
C VAL A 250 -19.64 6.36 18.82
N SER A 251 -19.40 5.10 18.48
CA SER A 251 -20.38 4.01 18.56
C SER A 251 -19.67 2.66 18.65
N GLU A 252 -20.44 1.56 18.74
CA GLU A 252 -19.87 0.20 18.63
C GLU A 252 -19.27 -0.10 17.25
N ILE A 253 -19.56 0.73 16.24
CA ILE A 253 -19.15 0.53 14.86
C ILE A 253 -18.03 1.50 14.47
N VAL A 254 -18.23 2.80 14.73
CA VAL A 254 -17.34 3.88 14.32
C VAL A 254 -16.52 4.30 15.53
N TRP A 255 -15.19 4.22 15.42
CA TRP A 255 -14.27 4.52 16.52
C TRP A 255 -14.68 3.85 17.85
N PRO A 256 -14.90 2.53 17.86
CA PRO A 256 -15.28 1.81 19.08
C PRO A 256 -14.25 1.96 20.19
N ASP A 257 -12.98 2.21 19.84
CA ASP A 257 -11.91 2.42 20.80
C ASP A 257 -11.59 3.87 21.14
N GLY A 258 -12.10 4.83 20.37
CA GLY A 258 -12.02 6.28 20.62
C GLY A 258 -11.77 7.11 19.36
N LYS A 259 -12.46 8.25 19.20
CA LYS A 259 -12.28 9.08 18.00
C LYS A 259 -10.93 9.82 18.01
N PRO A 260 -10.08 9.72 16.97
CA PRO A 260 -8.84 10.50 16.88
C PRO A 260 -9.10 12.01 16.91
N VAL A 261 -8.30 12.72 17.71
CA VAL A 261 -8.27 14.19 17.79
C VAL A 261 -6.86 14.77 17.71
N GLY A 262 -5.84 13.91 17.78
CA GLY A 262 -4.44 14.32 17.68
C GLY A 262 -3.52 13.14 17.45
N VAL A 263 -2.27 13.43 17.10
CA VAL A 263 -1.26 12.40 16.85
C VAL A 263 0.08 12.86 17.41
N ILE A 264 0.81 11.94 18.03
CA ILE A 264 2.20 12.11 18.43
C ILE A 264 3.05 11.27 17.48
N ARG A 265 4.03 11.92 16.87
CA ARG A 265 4.97 11.29 15.93
C ARG A 265 6.33 11.07 16.58
N ASP A 266 7.05 10.06 16.09
CA ASP A 266 8.42 9.74 16.44
C ASP A 266 9.24 9.80 15.15
N ASP A 267 10.43 10.40 15.18
CA ASP A 267 11.32 10.47 14.01
C ASP A 267 12.02 9.13 13.72
N LYS A 268 11.82 8.13 14.58
CA LYS A 268 12.29 6.75 14.41
C LYS A 268 11.31 5.91 13.61
N GLY A 269 11.17 6.23 12.33
CA GLY A 269 10.41 5.42 11.38
C GLY A 269 10.58 5.90 9.94
N ASP A 270 9.69 5.42 9.07
CA ASP A 270 9.74 5.65 7.62
C ASP A 270 8.56 6.49 7.09
N GLY A 271 7.75 7.07 7.97
CA GLY A 271 6.53 7.82 7.67
C GLY A 271 5.25 6.99 7.83
N THR A 272 5.36 5.66 7.80
CA THR A 272 4.22 4.73 7.92
C THR A 272 4.42 3.74 9.06
N VAL A 273 5.59 3.11 9.11
CA VAL A 273 5.98 2.05 10.04
C VAL A 273 7.08 2.56 10.96
N LEU A 274 6.86 2.42 12.28
CA LEU A 274 7.90 2.75 13.24
C LEU A 274 9.08 1.79 13.10
N LYS A 275 10.30 2.28 13.28
CA LYS A 275 11.52 1.46 13.25
C LYS A 275 11.45 0.26 14.19
N LYS A 276 10.83 0.43 15.37
CA LYS A 276 10.62 -0.70 16.31
C LYS A 276 9.71 -1.80 15.75
N SER A 277 8.73 -1.44 14.91
CA SER A 277 7.82 -2.38 14.26
C SER A 277 8.49 -3.03 13.05
N ALA A 278 9.25 -2.26 12.27
CA ALA A 278 10.04 -2.78 11.16
C ALA A 278 11.15 -3.75 11.60
N LEU A 279 11.78 -3.51 12.75
CA LEU A 279 12.82 -4.36 13.33
C LEU A 279 12.27 -5.39 14.34
N GLY A 280 10.98 -5.70 14.26
CA GLY A 280 10.26 -6.57 15.20
C GLY A 280 10.58 -8.06 15.10
N VAL A 281 11.44 -8.46 14.15
CA VAL A 281 11.95 -9.83 14.00
C VAL A 281 13.47 -9.87 14.07
N GLU A 282 14.00 -11.05 14.40
CA GLU A 282 15.43 -11.34 14.40
C GLU A 282 15.96 -11.56 12.99
N GLY A 283 17.22 -11.21 12.79
CA GLY A 283 17.90 -11.24 11.50
C GLY A 283 19.00 -10.19 11.42
N GLU A 284 19.72 -10.16 10.30
CA GLU A 284 20.69 -9.11 10.00
C GLU A 284 19.95 -7.80 9.70
N LYS A 285 20.26 -6.74 10.46
CA LYS A 285 19.48 -5.50 10.46
C LYS A 285 20.15 -4.41 9.62
N PHE A 286 19.37 -3.79 8.75
CA PHE A 286 19.78 -2.66 7.93
C PHE A 286 18.89 -1.46 8.24
N ILE A 287 19.49 -0.33 8.60
CA ILE A 287 18.77 0.90 8.90
C ILE A 287 19.20 1.94 7.88
N VAL A 288 18.24 2.43 7.10
CA VAL A 288 18.46 3.40 6.02
C VAL A 288 17.64 4.66 6.26
N LYS A 289 18.23 5.84 6.03
CA LYS A 289 17.55 7.13 6.26
C LYS A 289 16.62 7.46 5.10
N THR A 290 15.43 6.86 5.10
CA THR A 290 14.51 6.90 3.96
C THR A 290 13.06 6.70 4.39
N GLY A 291 12.14 7.06 3.50
CA GLY A 291 10.71 6.86 3.69
C GLY A 291 10.24 5.46 3.30
N HIS A 292 8.98 5.17 3.57
CA HIS A 292 8.39 3.84 3.40
C HIS A 292 8.56 3.30 1.97
N ILE A 293 8.32 4.13 0.94
CA ILE A 293 8.55 3.74 -0.46
C ILE A 293 10.03 3.86 -0.85
N GLY A 294 10.74 4.85 -0.31
CA GLY A 294 12.16 5.10 -0.62
C GLY A 294 13.08 3.91 -0.27
N ILE A 295 12.70 3.11 0.72
CA ILE A 295 13.43 1.91 1.14
C ILE A 295 13.64 0.90 0.00
N LEU A 296 12.72 0.85 -0.98
CA LEU A 296 12.86 -0.01 -2.15
C LEU A 296 14.16 0.31 -2.89
N ASN A 297 14.39 1.59 -3.20
CA ASN A 297 15.60 2.01 -3.92
C ASN A 297 16.85 1.98 -3.03
N ASP A 298 16.74 2.42 -1.78
CA ASP A 298 17.90 2.52 -0.88
C ASP A 298 18.40 1.15 -0.40
N SER A 299 17.58 0.10 -0.53
CA SER A 299 18.00 -1.29 -0.27
C SER A 299 18.84 -1.91 -1.39
N ILE A 300 18.83 -1.36 -2.62
CA ILE A 300 19.46 -1.97 -3.81
C ILE A 300 20.94 -2.32 -3.62
N PRO A 301 21.81 -1.44 -3.06
CA PRO A 301 23.21 -1.78 -2.83
C PRO A 301 23.39 -2.98 -1.89
N TYR A 302 22.57 -3.08 -0.85
CA TYR A 302 22.60 -4.19 0.10
C TYR A 302 22.05 -5.48 -0.52
N LEU A 303 20.98 -5.37 -1.32
CA LEU A 303 20.42 -6.51 -2.06
C LEU A 303 21.45 -7.10 -3.03
N GLN A 304 22.28 -6.26 -3.66
CA GLN A 304 23.37 -6.75 -4.50
C GLN A 304 24.33 -7.67 -3.72
N GLU A 305 24.72 -7.26 -2.52
CA GLU A 305 25.62 -8.03 -1.64
C GLU A 305 24.94 -9.30 -1.13
N ILE A 306 23.72 -9.18 -0.58
CA ILE A 306 22.94 -10.30 -0.02
C ILE A 306 22.69 -11.40 -1.06
N LEU A 307 22.36 -11.01 -2.30
CA LEU A 307 22.06 -11.92 -3.40
C LEU A 307 23.33 -12.40 -4.15
N GLY A 308 24.50 -11.83 -3.85
CA GLY A 308 25.77 -12.19 -4.49
C GLY A 308 25.77 -11.95 -6.01
N VAL A 309 25.15 -10.85 -6.46
CA VAL A 309 25.01 -10.51 -7.88
C VAL A 309 26.05 -9.48 -8.31
N LYS A 310 26.60 -9.65 -9.52
CA LYS A 310 27.76 -8.88 -10.03
C LYS A 310 27.40 -7.59 -10.77
N GLY A 311 26.11 -7.30 -10.97
CA GLY A 311 25.65 -6.09 -11.65
C GLY A 311 25.96 -4.83 -10.82
N LYS A 312 26.25 -3.71 -11.48
CA LYS A 312 26.48 -2.44 -10.77
C LYS A 312 25.13 -1.84 -10.34
N PRO A 313 24.99 -1.41 -9.09
CA PRO A 313 23.77 -0.75 -8.64
C PRO A 313 23.72 0.62 -9.32
N GLN A 314 22.57 0.98 -9.89
CA GLN A 314 22.29 2.35 -10.27
C GLN A 314 21.18 2.82 -9.35
N VAL A 315 21.53 3.61 -8.35
CA VAL A 315 20.54 4.22 -7.47
C VAL A 315 19.82 5.28 -8.28
N SER A 316 18.55 5.05 -8.60
CA SER A 316 17.65 6.10 -9.06
C SER A 316 17.07 6.80 -7.83
N ILE A 317 17.13 8.13 -7.83
CA ILE A 317 16.45 8.92 -6.80
C ILE A 317 14.97 8.89 -7.16
N LEU A 318 14.14 8.27 -6.30
CA LEU A 318 12.70 8.48 -6.38
C LEU A 318 12.46 9.92 -5.91
N GLU A 319 12.05 10.80 -6.81
CA GLU A 319 11.62 12.14 -6.41
C GLU A 319 10.41 12.00 -5.46
N LYS A 320 10.38 12.76 -4.37
CA LYS A 320 9.18 12.81 -3.52
C LYS A 320 8.03 13.38 -4.34
N VAL A 321 6.85 12.76 -4.27
CA VAL A 321 5.63 13.35 -4.85
C VAL A 321 5.21 14.53 -3.98
N VAL A 322 5.39 15.74 -4.49
CA VAL A 322 5.01 16.98 -3.79
C VAL A 322 3.65 17.49 -4.26
N SER A 323 3.28 17.18 -5.50
CA SER A 323 1.99 17.56 -6.08
C SER A 323 1.53 16.53 -7.11
N TYR A 324 0.22 16.32 -7.21
CA TYR A 324 -0.38 15.37 -8.15
C TYR A 324 -1.82 15.74 -8.50
N LEU A 325 -2.29 15.16 -9.60
CA LEU A 325 -3.69 15.06 -9.99
C LEU A 325 -4.01 13.58 -10.20
N SER A 326 -5.02 13.12 -9.47
CA SER A 326 -5.60 11.79 -9.55
C SER A 326 -7.05 11.92 -9.97
N MET A 327 -7.44 11.24 -11.05
CA MET A 327 -8.84 11.18 -11.49
C MET A 327 -9.24 9.74 -11.74
N ILE A 328 -10.34 9.32 -11.15
CA ILE A 328 -10.91 7.99 -11.37
C ILE A 328 -12.26 8.16 -12.08
N THR A 329 -12.39 7.50 -13.22
CA THR A 329 -13.54 7.62 -14.11
C THR A 329 -14.10 6.26 -14.49
N ASP A 330 -15.38 6.20 -14.82
CA ASP A 330 -15.94 5.10 -15.59
C ASP A 330 -15.26 5.02 -16.98
N LYS A 331 -15.24 3.82 -17.59
CA LYS A 331 -14.70 3.61 -18.95
C LYS A 331 -15.36 4.44 -20.05
N LYS A 332 -16.57 4.95 -19.78
CA LYS A 332 -17.37 5.75 -20.73
C LYS A 332 -16.94 7.22 -20.79
N ILE A 333 -16.15 7.66 -19.81
CA ILE A 333 -15.65 9.02 -19.71
C ILE A 333 -14.34 9.13 -20.47
N ILE A 334 -14.22 10.16 -21.30
CA ILE A 334 -12.97 10.55 -21.95
C ILE A 334 -12.36 11.66 -21.12
N VAL A 335 -11.09 11.48 -20.76
CA VAL A 335 -10.24 12.54 -20.23
C VAL A 335 -9.21 12.89 -21.29
N LEU A 336 -9.23 14.15 -21.73
CA LEU A 336 -8.22 14.72 -22.62
C LEU A 336 -7.28 15.58 -21.78
N ASP A 337 -6.06 15.09 -21.57
CA ASP A 337 -4.96 15.85 -20.97
C ASP A 337 -4.16 16.55 -22.07
N ARG A 338 -4.16 17.90 -22.08
CA ARG A 338 -3.38 18.68 -23.05
C ARG A 338 -1.88 18.66 -22.78
N SER A 339 -1.47 18.45 -21.53
CA SER A 339 -0.06 18.35 -21.14
C SER A 339 0.58 17.02 -21.58
N LYS A 340 -0.24 15.98 -21.82
CA LYS A 340 0.18 14.60 -22.13
C LYS A 340 1.08 13.97 -21.08
N ASN A 341 1.00 14.44 -19.83
CA ASN A 341 1.80 13.94 -18.72
C ASN A 341 1.03 12.91 -17.86
N ALA A 342 -0.29 12.83 -18.00
CA ALA A 342 -1.10 11.85 -17.28
C ALA A 342 -0.92 10.43 -17.83
N ILE A 343 -0.68 9.48 -16.93
CA ILE A 343 -0.68 8.04 -17.21
C ILE A 343 -2.04 7.48 -16.78
N SER A 344 -2.62 6.59 -17.59
CA SER A 344 -3.94 6.02 -17.36
C SER A 344 -3.85 4.51 -17.11
N TYR A 345 -4.45 4.04 -16.03
CA TYR A 345 -4.44 2.64 -15.62
C TYR A 345 -5.84 2.04 -15.71
N ASP A 346 -5.95 0.85 -16.30
CA ASP A 346 -7.20 0.08 -16.33
C ASP A 346 -7.37 -0.69 -15.02
N ILE A 347 -8.33 -0.28 -14.19
CA ILE A 347 -8.58 -0.88 -12.89
C ILE A 347 -9.75 -1.86 -12.99
N PHE A 348 -9.46 -3.15 -12.84
CA PHE A 348 -10.43 -4.25 -12.85
C PHE A 348 -11.29 -4.36 -14.11
N GLY A 349 -10.87 -3.74 -15.23
CA GLY A 349 -11.64 -3.68 -16.47
C GLY A 349 -12.86 -2.75 -16.40
N LYS A 350 -13.05 -2.03 -15.29
CA LYS A 350 -14.28 -1.27 -14.98
C LYS A 350 -14.06 0.23 -14.86
N TYR A 351 -12.91 0.64 -14.35
CA TYR A 351 -12.56 2.03 -14.15
C TYR A 351 -11.25 2.37 -14.87
N THR A 352 -11.06 3.65 -15.15
CA THR A 352 -9.76 4.18 -15.57
C THR A 352 -9.28 5.14 -14.49
N TRP A 353 -8.05 4.93 -14.02
CA TRP A 353 -7.38 5.82 -13.07
C TRP A 353 -6.32 6.62 -13.81
N HIS A 354 -6.55 7.91 -14.00
CA HIS A 354 -5.61 8.86 -14.58
C HIS A 354 -4.77 9.48 -13.46
N LEU A 355 -3.45 9.38 -13.54
CA LEU A 355 -2.52 9.94 -12.57
C LEU A 355 -1.50 10.83 -13.28
N ASN A 356 -1.34 12.05 -12.79
CA ASN A 356 -0.33 12.99 -13.24
C ASN A 356 0.42 13.54 -12.02
N LEU A 357 1.73 13.24 -11.92
CA LEU A 357 2.60 13.66 -10.82
C LEU A 357 3.29 15.02 -11.09
N LYS A 358 2.97 15.64 -12.22
CA LYS A 358 3.32 17.02 -12.59
C LYS A 358 2.03 17.68 -13.10
N PRO A 359 1.09 17.97 -12.18
CA PRO A 359 -0.32 18.13 -12.52
C PRO A 359 -0.66 19.43 -13.26
N GLU A 360 0.31 20.31 -13.49
CA GLU A 360 0.09 21.56 -14.21
C GLU A 360 -0.48 21.30 -15.61
N GLY A 361 -1.69 21.80 -15.87
CA GLY A 361 -2.33 21.63 -17.17
C GLY A 361 -3.83 21.92 -17.21
N GLU A 362 -4.39 21.77 -18.42
CA GLU A 362 -5.82 21.82 -18.69
C GLU A 362 -6.31 20.42 -19.10
N TYR A 363 -7.30 19.91 -18.37
CA TYR A 363 -7.93 18.62 -18.60
C TYR A 363 -9.38 18.83 -19.04
N ARG A 364 -9.76 18.23 -20.15
CA ARG A 364 -11.14 18.26 -20.66
C ARG A 364 -11.79 16.91 -20.48
N ILE A 365 -12.95 16.90 -19.83
CA ILE A 365 -13.67 15.69 -19.47
C ILE A 365 -15.00 15.68 -20.22
N SER A 366 -15.28 14.58 -20.91
CA SER A 366 -16.49 14.39 -21.73
C SER A 366 -17.07 13.00 -21.52
N VAL A 367 -18.40 12.88 -21.56
CA VAL A 367 -19.12 11.60 -21.48
C VAL A 367 -19.65 11.23 -22.87
N ARG A 368 -19.36 10.02 -23.35
CA ARG A 368 -19.69 9.59 -24.73
C ARG A 368 -21.17 9.28 -24.99
N GLU A 369 -22.00 9.15 -23.95
CA GLU A 369 -23.35 8.54 -24.03
C GLU A 369 -24.34 9.23 -23.07
N PRO A 370 -25.67 9.04 -23.21
CA PRO A 370 -26.69 9.82 -22.49
C PRO A 370 -26.78 9.55 -20.98
N PHE A 371 -25.80 8.89 -20.36
CA PHE A 371 -25.83 8.48 -18.97
C PHE A 371 -25.08 9.46 -18.07
N VAL A 372 -25.66 9.75 -16.91
CA VAL A 372 -24.94 10.45 -15.83
C VAL A 372 -23.83 9.53 -15.32
N SER A 373 -22.61 10.05 -15.28
CA SER A 373 -21.45 9.32 -14.75
C SER A 373 -20.82 10.14 -13.62
N GLU A 374 -19.96 9.52 -12.82
CA GLU A 374 -19.25 10.20 -11.74
C GLU A 374 -17.74 10.16 -11.98
N VAL A 375 -17.08 11.27 -11.65
CA VAL A 375 -15.62 11.36 -11.62
C VAL A 375 -15.20 11.68 -10.20
N TYR A 376 -14.31 10.86 -9.66
CA TYR A 376 -13.55 11.19 -8.46
C TYR A 376 -12.29 11.94 -8.85
N ILE A 377 -12.07 13.11 -8.28
CA ILE A 377 -10.88 13.95 -8.53
C ILE A 377 -10.21 14.22 -7.19
N GLU A 378 -8.91 14.00 -7.13
CA GLU A 378 -8.08 14.28 -5.97
C GLU A 378 -6.76 14.93 -6.38
N THR A 379 -6.34 15.90 -5.58
CA THR A 379 -5.03 16.54 -5.62
C THR A 379 -4.45 16.54 -4.21
N ASN A 380 -3.17 16.89 -4.08
CA ASN A 380 -2.55 17.18 -2.78
C ASN A 380 -3.18 18.38 -2.04
N LYS A 381 -4.14 19.09 -2.64
CA LYS A 381 -4.90 20.20 -2.03
C LYS A 381 -6.32 19.82 -1.60
N GLY A 382 -6.81 18.65 -2.00
CA GLY A 382 -8.15 18.19 -1.66
C GLY A 382 -8.75 17.26 -2.71
N ASN A 383 -9.92 16.71 -2.40
CA ASN A 383 -10.67 15.83 -3.29
C ASN A 383 -12.13 16.29 -3.42
N PHE A 384 -12.77 15.88 -4.52
CA PHE A 384 -14.21 16.04 -4.73
C PHE A 384 -14.72 14.99 -5.72
N VAL A 385 -16.01 14.64 -5.59
CA VAL A 385 -16.72 13.83 -6.58
C VAL A 385 -17.62 14.74 -7.39
N LYS A 386 -17.59 14.62 -8.72
CA LYS A 386 -18.48 15.37 -9.60
C LYS A 386 -19.31 14.45 -10.48
N LYS A 387 -20.63 14.66 -10.43
CA LYS A 387 -21.56 14.08 -11.40
C LYS A 387 -21.44 14.83 -12.72
N ILE A 388 -21.19 14.09 -13.78
CA ILE A 388 -21.04 14.63 -15.12
C ILE A 388 -22.24 14.19 -15.95
N LYS A 389 -22.93 15.17 -16.55
CA LYS A 389 -24.02 14.94 -17.49
C LYS A 389 -23.49 15.01 -18.93
N PRO A 390 -24.14 14.33 -19.88
CA PRO A 390 -23.87 14.54 -21.29
C PRO A 390 -24.06 16.02 -21.64
N SER A 391 -23.15 16.59 -22.41
CA SER A 391 -23.34 17.95 -22.95
C SER A 391 -24.62 17.99 -23.80
N ARG A 392 -25.38 19.10 -23.72
CA ARG A 392 -26.56 19.33 -24.58
C ARG A 392 -26.21 19.37 -26.07
N PHE A 393 -24.95 19.65 -26.40
CA PHE A 393 -24.41 19.59 -27.76
C PHE A 393 -23.61 18.30 -27.96
N ALA A 394 -23.84 17.62 -29.08
CA ALA A 394 -23.35 16.27 -29.40
C ALA A 394 -21.81 16.07 -29.39
N ARG A 395 -21.01 17.12 -29.09
CA ARG A 395 -19.53 17.10 -29.00
C ARG A 395 -18.97 18.03 -27.89
N GLY A 396 -19.78 18.44 -26.93
CA GLY A 396 -19.34 19.41 -25.90
C GLY A 396 -18.44 18.79 -24.83
N VAL A 397 -17.48 19.60 -24.36
CA VAL A 397 -16.76 19.35 -23.11
C VAL A 397 -17.80 19.37 -21.99
N SER A 398 -17.90 18.31 -21.19
CA SER A 398 -18.84 18.30 -20.06
C SER A 398 -18.27 19.08 -18.86
N MET A 399 -16.95 19.10 -18.72
CA MET A 399 -16.21 19.84 -17.72
C MET A 399 -14.79 20.11 -18.20
N SER A 400 -14.24 21.28 -17.84
CA SER A 400 -12.78 21.50 -17.85
C SER A 400 -12.25 21.68 -16.43
N LEU A 401 -11.03 21.18 -16.22
CA LEU A 401 -10.27 21.28 -14.99
C LEU A 401 -8.93 21.94 -15.33
N GLU A 402 -8.65 23.08 -14.72
CA GLU A 402 -7.34 23.73 -14.76
C GLU A 402 -6.64 23.44 -13.43
N VAL A 403 -5.41 22.94 -13.48
CA VAL A 403 -4.60 22.63 -12.30
C VAL A 403 -3.25 23.32 -12.43
N ASP A 404 -2.77 23.95 -11.37
CA ASP A 404 -1.44 24.57 -11.32
C ASP A 404 -0.37 23.57 -10.82
N LYS A 405 0.89 24.01 -10.81
CA LYS A 405 2.04 23.20 -10.39
C LYS A 405 2.01 22.79 -8.91
N GLU A 406 1.29 23.54 -8.06
CA GLU A 406 1.10 23.22 -6.64
C GLU A 406 -0.09 22.27 -6.41
N GLY A 407 -0.88 21.98 -7.45
CA GLY A 407 -2.07 21.13 -7.39
C GLY A 407 -3.35 21.88 -7.01
N ASN A 408 -3.34 23.22 -6.95
CA ASN A 408 -4.58 23.96 -6.83
C ASN A 408 -5.36 23.86 -8.14
N PHE A 409 -6.67 23.76 -8.05
CA PHE A 409 -7.50 23.49 -9.21
C PHE A 409 -8.70 24.43 -9.32
N ARG A 410 -9.17 24.62 -10.56
CA ARG A 410 -10.40 25.34 -10.89
C ARG A 410 -11.23 24.47 -11.83
N VAL A 411 -12.50 24.31 -11.49
CA VAL A 411 -13.47 23.53 -12.28
C VAL A 411 -14.39 24.48 -13.03
N LYS A 412 -14.54 24.29 -14.34
CA LYS A 412 -15.52 25.02 -15.16
C LYS A 412 -16.45 24.01 -15.83
N ASP A 413 -17.75 24.17 -15.62
CA ASP A 413 -18.78 23.38 -16.30
C ASP A 413 -18.93 23.85 -17.76
N GLY A 414 -19.17 22.90 -18.65
CA GLY A 414 -19.30 23.14 -20.09
C GLY A 414 -20.73 23.17 -20.62
#